data_AF-A0A7X7FLG0-F1
#
_entry.id   AF-A0A7X7FLG0-F1
#
_cell.length_a   1.000
_cell.length_b   1.000
_cell.length_c   1.000
_cell.angle_alpha   90.00
_cell.angle_beta   90.00
_cell.angle_gamma   90.00
#
_symmetry.space_group_name_H-M   'P 1'
#
loop_
_entity.id
_entity.type
_entity.pdbx_description
1 polymer ?
#
loop_
_entity_poly.entity_id
_entity_poly.type
_entity_poly.pdbx_seq_one_letter_code
_entity_poly.pdbx_strand_id
1 'polypeptide(L)' 'MNDTKTTFALFFGNRGFFPADLMDAAREELPRVLKTLGHDSLMLDRDATRNGAV' A
#
# COMPACT_ATOMS: atom_id res chain seq x y z
N MET A 1 -5.69 -22.62 -15.10
CA MET A 1 -4.58 -22.21 -14.24
C MET A 1 -5.15 -21.24 -13.21
N ASN A 2 -5.47 -21.72 -12.01
CA ASN A 2 -5.93 -20.88 -10.89
C ASN A 2 -4.79 -20.71 -9.88
N ASP A 3 -3.62 -20.25 -10.35
CA ASP A 3 -2.53 -19.87 -9.45
C ASP A 3 -2.65 -18.38 -9.14
N THR A 4 -3.62 -18.03 -8.30
CA THR A 4 -3.66 -16.69 -7.70
C THR A 4 -2.44 -16.59 -6.78
N LYS A 5 -1.49 -15.71 -7.13
CA LYS A 5 -0.30 -15.52 -6.29
C LYS A 5 -0.68 -14.88 -4.94
N THR A 6 0.27 -14.89 -4.00
CA THR A 6 0.10 -14.30 -2.65
C THR A 6 -0.50 -12.91 -2.68
N THR A 7 -1.47 -12.66 -1.79
CA THR A 7 -1.99 -11.32 -1.50
C THR A 7 -1.19 -10.67 -0.39
N PHE A 8 -0.69 -9.45 -0.61
CA PHE A 8 0.07 -8.69 0.39
C PHE A 8 -0.83 -7.76 1.19
N ALA A 9 -0.61 -7.65 2.50
CA ALA A 9 -1.16 -6.56 3.29
C ALA A 9 -0.12 -5.43 3.38
N LEU A 10 -0.41 -4.29 2.75
CA LEU A 10 0.49 -3.14 2.74
C LEU A 10 0.16 -2.20 3.89
N PHE A 11 1.16 -1.94 4.73
CA PHE A 11 1.09 -1.00 5.84
C PHE A 11 2.01 0.18 5.55
N PHE A 12 1.43 1.38 5.59
CA PHE A 12 2.16 2.62 5.43
C PHE A 12 2.33 3.24 6.82
N GLY A 13 3.56 3.55 7.21
CA GLY A 13 3.87 4.15 8.51
C GLY A 13 4.27 5.61 8.34
N ASN A 14 3.72 6.50 9.17
CA ASN A 14 4.14 7.89 9.24
C ASN A 14 4.25 8.34 10.70
N ARG A 15 5.47 8.62 11.15
CA ARG A 15 5.76 9.08 12.52
C ARG A 15 5.47 10.58 12.75
N GLY A 16 4.72 11.21 11.85
CA GLY A 16 4.34 12.63 11.91
C GLY A 16 5.39 13.61 11.37
N PHE A 17 6.57 13.12 10.98
CA PHE A 17 7.63 13.91 10.35
C PHE A 17 8.00 13.41 8.95
N PHE A 18 7.46 12.25 8.54
CA PHE A 18 7.78 11.69 7.23
C PHE A 18 6.97 12.44 6.16
N PRO A 19 7.59 12.87 5.05
CA PRO A 19 6.91 13.62 4.01
C PRO A 19 5.68 12.87 3.47
N ALA A 20 4.53 13.55 3.42
CA ALA A 20 3.27 12.96 2.96
C ALA A 20 3.38 12.48 1.51
N ASP A 21 4.00 13.28 0.64
CA ASP A 21 4.15 12.99 -0.79
C ASP A 21 4.87 11.66 -1.08
N LEU A 22 5.85 11.28 -0.23
CA LEU A 22 6.56 10.01 -0.38
C LEU A 22 5.67 8.82 -0.01
N MET A 23 4.81 8.99 0.98
CA MET A 23 3.83 7.97 1.36
C MET A 23 2.72 7.85 0.30
N ASP A 24 2.36 8.95 -0.33
CA ASP A 24 1.41 8.98 -1.45
C ASP A 24 1.96 8.24 -2.67
N ALA A 25 3.22 8.51 -3.02
CA ALA A 25 3.91 7.76 -4.07
C ALA A 25 3.95 6.25 -3.76
N ALA A 26 4.25 5.87 -2.51
CA ALA A 26 4.27 4.46 -2.11
C ALA A 26 2.88 3.79 -2.22
N ARG A 27 1.81 4.53 -1.89
CA ARG A 27 0.41 4.06 -2.00
C ARG A 27 -0.02 3.81 -3.44
N GLU A 28 0.57 4.51 -4.40
CA GLU A 28 0.31 4.30 -5.82
C GLU A 28 1.22 3.22 -6.43
N GLU A 29 2.50 3.25 -6.08
CA GLU A 29 3.52 2.41 -6.72
C GLU A 29 3.45 0.95 -6.28
N LEU A 30 3.38 0.68 -4.98
CA LEU A 30 3.42 -0.69 -4.44
C LEU A 30 2.29 -1.58 -4.97
N PRO A 31 0.99 -1.21 -4.90
CA PRO A 31 -0.07 -2.05 -5.43
C PRO A 31 0.03 -2.24 -6.95
N ARG A 32 0.47 -1.22 -7.70
CA ARG A 32 0.67 -1.30 -9.16
C ARG A 32 1.77 -2.30 -9.53
N VAL A 33 2.91 -2.25 -8.84
CA VAL A 33 4.03 -3.18 -9.07
C VAL A 33 3.62 -4.60 -8.68
N LEU A 34 2.98 -4.78 -7.52
CA LEU A 34 2.47 -6.09 -7.10
C LEU A 34 1.48 -6.67 -8.12
N LYS A 35 0.56 -5.84 -8.64
CA LYS A 35 -0.39 -6.27 -9.67
C LYS A 35 0.31 -6.69 -10.96
N THR A 36 1.33 -5.95 -11.38
CA THR A 36 2.17 -6.29 -12.54
C THR A 36 2.88 -7.63 -12.37
N LEU A 37 3.28 -7.95 -11.13
CA LEU A 37 3.89 -9.23 -10.77
C LEU A 37 2.86 -10.37 -10.58
N GLY A 38 1.56 -10.07 -10.69
CA GLY A 38 0.46 -11.04 -10.55
C GLY A 38 -0.02 -11.26 -9.12
N HIS A 39 0.34 -10.37 -8.19
CA HIS A 39 -0.10 -10.39 -6.80
C HIS A 39 -1.26 -9.42 -6.57
N ASP A 40 -2.14 -9.76 -5.64
CA ASP A 40 -3.14 -8.82 -5.11
C ASP A 40 -2.60 -8.12 -3.86
N SER A 41 -3.29 -7.06 -3.43
CA SER A 41 -2.94 -6.34 -2.20
C SER A 41 -4.18 -5.86 -1.45
N LEU A 42 -4.05 -5.84 -0.13
CA LEU A 42 -4.97 -5.19 0.80
C LEU A 42 -4.27 -3.95 1.34
N MET A 43 -5.00 -2.84 1.38
CA MET A 43 -4.50 -1.56 1.87
C MET A 43 -5.54 -0.92 2.77
N LEU A 44 -5.06 -0.24 3.81
CA LEU A 44 -5.92 0.63 4.61
C LEU A 44 -6.42 1.80 3.75
N ASP A 45 -7.67 2.21 3.94
CA ASP A 45 -8.17 3.46 3.35
C ASP A 45 -7.31 4.64 3.84
N ARG A 46 -7.06 5.60 2.95
CA ARG A 46 -6.29 6.81 3.24
C ARG A 46 -6.89 7.59 4.41
N ASP A 47 -8.21 7.56 4.55
CA ASP A 47 -8.92 8.38 5.56
C ASP A 47 -9.30 7.58 6.81
N ALA A 48 -8.91 6.30 6.90
CA ALA A 48 -9.28 5.45 8.04
C ALA A 48 -8.52 5.78 9.34
N THR A 49 -7.35 6.41 9.26
CA THR A 49 -6.53 6.80 10.41
C THR A 49 -5.88 8.16 10.19
N ARG A 50 -5.30 8.73 11.26
CA ARG A 50 -4.49 9.94 11.14
C ARG A 50 -3.32 9.68 10.18
N ASN A 51 -3.23 10.53 9.15
CA ASN A 51 -2.26 10.40 8.05
C ASN A 51 -2.45 9.14 7.18
N GLY A 52 -3.54 8.38 7.29
CA GLY A 52 -3.73 7.14 6.52
C GLY A 52 -2.65 6.08 6.74
N ALA A 53 -2.04 6.12 7.94
CA ALA A 53 -0.90 5.34 8.35
C ALA A 53 -1.16 4.60 9.68
N VAL A 54 -0.38 3.55 9.93
CA VAL A 54 -0.36 2.77 11.18
C VAL A 54 0.82 3.18 12.06
#